data_AF-A0A968D5P0-F1
#
_entry.id   AF-A0A968D5P0-F1
#
_cell.length_a   1.000
_cell.length_b   1.000
_cell.length_c   1.000
_cell.angle_alpha   90.00
_cell.angle_beta   90.00
_cell.angle_gamma   90.00
#
_symmetry.space_group_name_H-M   'P 1'
#
loop_
_entity.id
_entity.type
_entity.pdbx_description
1 polymer ?
#
loop_
_entity_poly.entity_id
_entity_poly.type
_entity_poly.pdbx_seq_one_letter_code
_entity_poly.pdbx_strand_id
1 'polypeptide(L)'
;MADERIERLPDDQRQLAERFSAFVESMDDKYFSRVASINGGADFEDRYIENEYSDFDLRVTRGAVVEKAGRMRSFGHQSNPGRGEGVLTWGSFYSLDFHPKSPLVGMLHATIVLQFFEDGEATVGGWLGVMPGTRVEADLAQLEAVTEAHFDAHGKDPSLYRRLVCK
;
A
#
# COMPACT_ATOMS: atom_id res chain seq x y z
N MET A 1 16.11 -2.42 10.63
CA MET A 1 16.84 -3.63 11.05
C MET A 1 16.65 -4.65 9.95
N ALA A 2 17.66 -5.47 9.65
CA ALA A 2 17.50 -6.54 8.68
C ALA A 2 16.40 -7.50 9.16
N ASP A 3 15.45 -7.84 8.30
CA ASP A 3 14.41 -8.82 8.62
C ASP A 3 15.04 -10.22 8.54
N GLU A 4 15.39 -10.81 9.68
CA GLU A 4 15.98 -12.15 9.77
C GLU A 4 15.15 -13.24 9.08
N ARG A 5 13.85 -12.99 8.83
CA ARG A 5 12.99 -13.91 8.09
C ARG A 5 13.32 -13.94 6.60
N ILE A 6 13.76 -12.80 6.04
CA ILE A 6 14.18 -12.69 4.64
C ILE A 6 15.46 -13.50 4.40
N GLU A 7 16.37 -13.54 5.37
CA GLU A 7 17.64 -14.27 5.27
C GLU A 7 17.46 -15.80 5.12
N ARG A 8 16.32 -16.33 5.58
CA ARG A 8 15.97 -17.75 5.53
C ARG A 8 15.32 -18.16 4.20
N LEU A 9 15.00 -17.20 3.34
CA LEU A 9 14.38 -17.46 2.05
C LEU A 9 15.40 -18.00 1.03
N PRO A 10 14.96 -18.86 0.09
CA PRO A 10 15.70 -19.16 -1.13
C PRO A 10 16.14 -17.87 -1.86
N ASP A 11 17.26 -17.95 -2.58
CA ASP A 11 17.93 -16.77 -3.14
C ASP A 11 17.04 -15.89 -4.04
N ASP A 12 16.14 -16.49 -4.82
CA ASP A 12 15.21 -15.78 -5.69
C ASP A 12 14.08 -15.09 -4.91
N GLN A 13 13.49 -15.79 -3.94
CA GLN A 13 12.47 -15.25 -3.03
C GLN A 13 13.06 -14.13 -2.15
N ARG A 14 14.29 -14.30 -1.66
CA ARG A 14 15.02 -13.30 -0.88
C ARG A 14 15.18 -12.00 -1.66
N GLN A 15 15.67 -12.07 -2.90
CA GLN A 15 15.82 -10.90 -3.77
C GLN A 15 14.49 -10.19 -4.00
N LEU A 16 13.39 -10.93 -4.16
CA LEU A 16 12.07 -10.33 -4.35
C LEU A 16 11.53 -9.70 -3.05
N ALA A 17 11.72 -10.34 -1.90
CA ALA A 17 11.37 -9.82 -0.58
C ALA A 17 12.10 -8.49 -0.28
N GLU A 18 13.40 -8.44 -0.56
CA GLU A 18 14.24 -7.24 -0.38
C GLU A 18 13.76 -6.10 -1.29
N ARG A 19 13.51 -6.38 -2.57
CA ARG A 19 12.97 -5.39 -3.52
C ARG A 19 11.59 -4.88 -3.08
N PHE A 20 10.73 -5.77 -2.59
CA PHE A 20 9.42 -5.40 -2.09
C PHE A 20 9.52 -4.50 -0.85
N SER A 21 10.41 -4.86 0.08
CA SER A 21 10.65 -4.09 1.31
C SER A 21 11.15 -2.69 0.98
N ALA A 22 12.12 -2.57 0.07
CA ALA A 22 12.62 -1.28 -0.40
C ALA A 22 11.55 -0.45 -1.11
N PHE A 23 10.68 -1.10 -1.91
CA PHE A 23 9.55 -0.43 -2.53
C PHE A 23 8.57 0.13 -1.48
N VAL A 24 8.22 -0.66 -0.46
CA VAL A 24 7.33 -0.25 0.63
C VAL A 24 7.91 0.91 1.42
N GLU A 25 9.21 0.87 1.75
CA GLU A 25 9.89 1.97 2.44
C GLU A 25 9.87 3.26 1.63
N SER A 26 10.23 3.17 0.33
CA SER A 26 10.19 4.34 -0.57
C SER A 26 8.78 4.91 -0.72
N MET A 27 7.76 4.05 -0.80
CA MET A 27 6.36 4.48 -0.87
C MET A 27 5.90 5.17 0.41
N ASP A 28 6.35 4.68 1.56
CA ASP A 28 6.03 5.26 2.85
C ASP A 28 6.62 6.66 3.04
N ASP A 29 7.89 6.82 2.68
CA ASP A 29 8.57 8.11 2.68
C ASP A 29 7.87 9.09 1.75
N LYS A 30 7.55 8.67 0.53
CA LYS A 30 6.82 9.48 -0.45
C LYS A 30 5.45 9.89 0.09
N TYR A 31 4.72 8.95 0.70
CA TYR A 31 3.38 9.17 1.22
C TYR A 31 3.37 10.19 2.35
N PHE A 32 4.14 9.95 3.41
CA PHE A 32 4.12 10.83 4.58
C PHE A 32 4.83 12.16 4.33
N SER A 33 5.85 12.22 3.47
CA SER A 33 6.43 13.50 3.03
C SER A 33 5.40 14.37 2.31
N ARG A 34 4.56 13.75 1.46
CA ARG A 34 3.49 14.49 0.77
C ARG A 34 2.40 14.95 1.73
N VAL A 35 1.97 14.09 2.65
CA VAL A 35 0.98 14.46 3.69
C VAL A 35 1.50 15.63 4.54
N ALA A 36 2.74 15.55 5.01
CA ALA A 36 3.36 16.62 5.79
C ALA A 36 3.45 17.92 4.99
N SER A 37 3.87 17.86 3.73
CA SER A 37 3.91 19.03 2.84
C SER A 37 2.54 19.68 2.67
N ILE A 38 1.46 18.90 2.52
CA ILE A 38 0.09 19.41 2.35
C ILE A 38 -0.42 20.07 3.65
N ASN A 39 -0.09 19.48 4.81
CA ASN A 39 -0.53 19.98 6.12
C ASN A 39 0.38 21.08 6.70
N GLY A 40 1.53 21.36 6.09
CA GLY A 40 2.54 22.29 6.63
C GLY A 40 3.36 21.71 7.79
N GLY A 41 3.39 20.38 7.92
CA GLY A 41 4.01 19.63 9.00
C GLY A 41 3.25 18.33 9.28
N ALA A 42 3.82 17.45 10.09
CA ALA A 42 3.17 16.23 10.56
C ALA A 42 3.70 15.83 11.94
N ASP A 43 2.76 15.52 12.83
CA ASP A 43 3.04 14.77 14.06
C ASP A 43 2.61 13.33 13.83
N PHE A 44 3.49 12.38 14.16
CA PHE A 44 3.24 10.95 13.93
C PHE A 44 2.90 10.22 15.24
N GLU A 45 1.82 9.45 15.21
CA GLU A 45 1.54 8.39 16.18
C GLU A 45 1.97 7.06 15.56
N ASP A 46 3.02 6.47 16.15
CA ASP A 46 3.52 5.15 15.77
C ASP A 46 3.08 4.09 16.78
N ARG A 47 2.70 2.92 16.29
CA ARG A 47 2.34 1.78 17.14
C ARG A 47 2.81 0.48 16.52
N TYR A 48 3.43 -0.35 17.34
CA TYR A 48 3.74 -1.73 17.02
C TYR A 48 2.83 -2.67 17.79
N ILE A 49 2.23 -3.64 17.09
CA ILE A 49 1.38 -4.68 17.69
C ILE A 49 1.85 -6.02 17.15
N GLU A 50 2.02 -7.00 18.03
CA GLU A 50 2.36 -8.37 17.66
C GLU A 50 1.27 -9.31 18.20
N ASN A 51 0.85 -10.26 17.38
CA ASN A 51 -0.06 -11.34 17.78
C ASN A 51 0.29 -12.62 17.03
N GLU A 52 -0.50 -13.69 17.24
CA GLU A 52 -0.26 -15.00 16.63
C GLU A 52 -0.35 -15.03 15.09
N TYR A 53 -0.92 -14.00 14.47
CA TYR A 53 -1.15 -13.94 13.03
C TYR A 53 -0.11 -13.09 12.31
N SER A 54 0.29 -11.96 12.91
CA SER A 54 1.20 -11.01 12.28
C SER A 54 1.81 -10.03 13.27
N ASP A 55 2.93 -9.46 12.84
CA ASP A 55 3.46 -8.21 13.37
C ASP A 55 2.85 -7.04 12.60
N PHE A 56 2.45 -5.97 13.28
CA PHE A 56 1.85 -4.78 12.71
C PHE A 56 2.65 -3.54 13.08
N ASP A 57 3.10 -2.80 12.08
CA ASP A 57 3.74 -1.48 12.22
C ASP A 57 2.81 -0.41 11.63
N LEU A 58 2.21 0.35 12.53
CA LEU A 58 1.21 1.36 12.27
C LEU A 58 1.81 2.75 12.41
N ARG A 59 1.51 3.62 11.44
CA ARG A 59 1.82 5.05 11.52
C ARG A 59 0.58 5.85 11.15
N VAL A 60 0.26 6.85 11.97
CA VAL A 60 -0.88 7.74 11.74
C VAL A 60 -0.44 9.19 11.92
N THR A 61 -0.99 10.08 11.10
CA THR A 61 -0.89 11.54 11.31
C THR A 61 -2.23 12.21 11.02
N ARG A 62 -2.41 13.43 11.55
CA ARG A 62 -3.62 14.25 11.43
C ARG A 62 -3.22 15.69 11.21
N GLY A 63 -4.04 16.45 10.48
CA GLY A 63 -3.77 17.87 10.27
C GLY A 63 -4.94 18.66 9.69
N ALA A 64 -4.65 19.89 9.29
CA ALA A 64 -5.67 20.87 8.92
C ALA A 64 -6.28 20.64 7.53
N VAL A 65 -5.57 19.99 6.61
CA VAL A 65 -6.00 19.74 5.22
C VAL A 65 -6.23 18.24 4.99
N VAL A 66 -5.30 17.40 5.42
CA VAL A 66 -5.47 15.95 5.52
C VAL A 66 -5.90 15.63 6.94
N GLU A 67 -7.18 15.30 7.11
CA GLU A 67 -7.79 15.07 8.44
C GLU A 67 -7.18 13.85 9.12
N LYS A 68 -6.91 12.79 8.33
CA LYS A 68 -6.22 11.61 8.80
C LYS A 68 -5.49 10.93 7.64
N ALA A 69 -4.23 10.60 7.86
CA ALA A 69 -3.45 9.72 7.01
C ALA A 69 -2.94 8.56 7.86
N GLY A 70 -3.15 7.34 7.40
CA GLY A 70 -2.72 6.13 8.08
C GLY A 70 -1.94 5.23 7.14
N ARG A 71 -1.03 4.46 7.73
CA ARG A 71 -0.33 3.35 7.09
C ARG A 71 -0.29 2.17 8.05
N MET A 72 -0.48 0.98 7.51
CA MET A 72 -0.24 -0.29 8.19
C MET A 72 0.74 -1.09 7.33
N ARG A 73 1.84 -1.53 7.95
CA ARG A 73 2.63 -2.65 7.46
C ARG A 73 2.29 -3.85 8.33
N SER A 74 2.14 -5.02 7.74
CA SER A 74 2.23 -6.25 8.51
C SER A 74 3.18 -7.26 7.92
N PHE A 75 3.68 -8.10 8.81
CA PHE A 75 4.53 -9.22 8.49
C PHE A 75 3.84 -10.48 9.01
N GLY A 76 3.44 -11.35 8.08
CA GLY A 76 2.59 -12.50 8.39
C GLY A 76 3.37 -13.61 9.09
N HIS A 77 2.78 -14.18 10.14
CA HIS A 77 3.18 -15.46 10.74
C HIS A 77 2.36 -16.61 10.18
N GLN A 78 1.13 -16.33 9.72
CA GLN A 78 0.21 -17.30 9.13
C GLN A 78 -0.34 -16.79 7.79
N SER A 79 -0.81 -17.71 6.95
CA SER A 79 -1.49 -17.35 5.71
C SER A 79 -2.80 -16.59 6.00
N ASN A 80 -3.05 -15.55 5.22
CA ASN A 80 -4.31 -14.80 5.32
C ASN A 80 -5.41 -15.57 4.57
N PRO A 81 -6.64 -15.65 5.11
CA PRO A 81 -7.76 -16.31 4.43
C PRO A 81 -7.93 -15.80 3.00
N GLY A 82 -8.06 -16.72 2.04
CA GLY A 82 -8.26 -16.40 0.62
C GLY A 82 -7.03 -15.88 -0.13
N ARG A 83 -5.82 -16.00 0.44
CA ARG A 83 -4.54 -15.60 -0.20
C ARG A 83 -3.55 -16.76 -0.40
N GLY A 84 -4.06 -17.99 -0.28
CA GLY A 84 -3.32 -19.24 -0.30
C GLY A 84 -3.62 -20.04 0.97
N GLU A 85 -3.65 -21.37 0.85
CA GLU A 85 -3.91 -22.30 1.98
C GLU A 85 -2.61 -22.95 2.51
N GLY A 86 -1.45 -22.52 1.98
CA GLY A 86 -0.14 -23.08 2.31
C GLY A 86 0.46 -22.54 3.62
N VAL A 87 1.56 -23.17 4.05
CA VAL A 87 2.37 -22.71 5.19
C VAL A 87 3.19 -21.51 4.74
N LEU A 88 2.93 -20.35 5.36
CA LEU A 88 3.61 -19.10 5.05
C LEU A 88 5.06 -19.14 5.55
N THR A 89 6.03 -18.92 4.66
CA THR A 89 7.45 -18.79 5.03
C THR A 89 7.83 -17.34 5.27
N TRP A 90 7.27 -16.43 4.47
CA TRP A 90 7.40 -14.99 4.64
C TRP A 90 6.23 -14.30 3.96
N GLY A 91 5.71 -13.24 4.56
CA GLY A 91 4.71 -12.42 3.91
C GLY A 91 4.73 -11.00 4.43
N SER A 92 4.52 -10.04 3.53
CA SER A 92 4.40 -8.63 3.87
C SER A 92 3.18 -8.02 3.20
N PHE A 93 2.40 -7.29 3.98
CA PHE A 93 1.26 -6.51 3.52
C PHE A 93 1.47 -5.04 3.85
N TYR A 94 1.20 -4.18 2.89
CA TYR A 94 1.26 -2.73 3.03
C TYR A 94 -0.10 -2.15 2.68
N SER A 95 -0.62 -1.28 3.54
CA SER A 95 -1.86 -0.53 3.33
C SER A 95 -1.65 0.93 3.70
N LEU A 96 -2.22 1.84 2.92
CA LEU A 96 -2.34 3.23 3.28
C LEU A 96 -3.74 3.77 3.01
N ASP A 97 -4.13 4.76 3.80
CA ASP A 97 -5.41 5.42 3.74
C ASP A 97 -5.23 6.93 3.93
N PHE A 98 -5.79 7.72 3.01
CA PHE A 98 -5.70 9.17 2.99
C PHE A 98 -7.11 9.77 3.02
N HIS A 99 -7.41 10.51 4.09
CA HIS A 99 -8.69 11.17 4.28
C HIS A 99 -8.51 12.69 4.29
N PRO A 100 -8.90 13.39 3.21
CA PRO A 100 -8.96 14.85 3.20
C PRO A 100 -10.01 15.36 4.17
N LYS A 101 -9.78 16.55 4.74
CA LYS A 101 -10.76 17.22 5.60
C LYS A 101 -11.92 17.84 4.81
N SER A 102 -11.66 18.25 3.57
CA SER A 102 -12.69 18.83 2.70
C SER A 102 -13.53 17.72 2.08
N PRO A 103 -14.87 17.81 2.11
CA PRO A 103 -15.73 16.83 1.43
C PRO A 103 -15.64 16.91 -0.10
N LEU A 104 -15.00 17.95 -0.64
CA LEU A 104 -14.78 18.09 -2.09
C LEU A 104 -13.71 17.13 -2.60
N VAL A 105 -12.79 16.67 -1.74
CA VAL A 105 -11.72 15.75 -2.12
C VAL A 105 -12.05 14.37 -1.56
N GLY A 106 -11.91 13.38 -2.43
CA GLY A 106 -12.16 11.99 -2.11
C GLY A 106 -11.10 11.33 -1.25
N MET A 107 -11.42 10.17 -0.65
CA MET A 107 -10.42 9.37 0.05
C MET A 107 -9.67 8.44 -0.91
N LEU A 108 -8.42 8.15 -0.57
CA LEU A 108 -7.59 7.17 -1.27
C LEU A 108 -7.28 6.01 -0.32
N HIS A 109 -7.40 4.80 -0.84
CA HIS A 109 -7.00 3.57 -0.20
C HIS A 109 -6.11 2.78 -1.16
N ALA A 110 -4.93 2.33 -0.70
CA ALA A 110 -4.05 1.51 -1.51
C ALA A 110 -3.45 0.38 -0.69
N THR A 111 -3.38 -0.81 -1.28
CA THR A 111 -2.78 -1.99 -0.66
C THR A 111 -1.90 -2.76 -1.64
N ILE A 112 -0.88 -3.41 -1.11
CA ILE A 112 -0.09 -4.41 -1.83
C ILE A 112 0.37 -5.50 -0.85
N VAL A 113 0.42 -6.74 -1.33
CA VAL A 113 0.88 -7.91 -0.58
C VAL A 113 1.86 -8.69 -1.42
N LEU A 114 2.85 -9.30 -0.75
CA LEU A 114 3.69 -10.36 -1.29
C LEU A 114 3.82 -11.46 -0.24
N GLN A 115 3.61 -12.71 -0.62
CA GLN A 115 3.72 -13.88 0.25
C GLN A 115 4.47 -15.01 -0.45
N PHE A 116 5.24 -15.75 0.34
CA PHE A 116 5.95 -16.97 -0.05
C PHE A 116 5.51 -18.13 0.84
N PHE A 117 5.47 -19.32 0.26
CA PHE A 117 5.01 -20.54 0.92
C PHE A 117 6.08 -21.64 0.89
N GLU A 118 5.97 -22.62 1.79
CA GLU A 118 6.94 -23.71 1.93
C GLU A 118 7.07 -24.60 0.68
N ASP A 119 5.99 -24.71 -0.11
CA ASP A 119 5.99 -25.44 -1.38
C ASP A 119 6.69 -24.68 -2.53
N GLY A 120 7.19 -23.48 -2.25
CA GLY A 120 7.86 -22.61 -3.20
C GLY A 120 6.92 -21.66 -3.96
N GLU A 121 5.61 -21.73 -3.74
CA GLU A 121 4.66 -20.80 -4.36
C GLU A 121 4.86 -19.37 -3.84
N ALA A 122 4.52 -18.40 -4.70
CA ALA A 122 4.53 -16.98 -4.39
C ALA A 122 3.22 -16.34 -4.82
N THR A 123 2.63 -15.52 -3.96
CA THR A 123 1.43 -14.73 -4.31
C THR A 123 1.72 -13.24 -4.16
N VAL A 124 1.26 -12.47 -5.14
CA VAL A 124 1.28 -11.00 -5.13
C VAL A 124 -0.11 -10.50 -5.44
N GLY A 125 -0.52 -9.45 -4.74
CA GLY A 125 -1.82 -8.83 -4.97
C GLY A 125 -1.84 -7.40 -4.48
N GLY A 126 -2.78 -6.61 -4.96
CA GLY A 126 -2.90 -5.23 -4.52
C GLY A 126 -4.18 -4.60 -5.01
N TRP A 127 -4.49 -3.45 -4.44
CA TRP A 127 -5.65 -2.66 -4.79
C TRP A 127 -5.33 -1.18 -4.70
N LEU A 128 -5.87 -0.41 -5.63
CA LEU A 128 -5.90 1.04 -5.56
C LEU A 128 -7.34 1.50 -5.72
N GLY A 129 -7.86 2.16 -4.70
CA GLY A 129 -9.18 2.77 -4.69
C GLY A 129 -9.04 4.27 -4.48
N VAL A 130 -9.64 5.04 -5.38
CA VAL A 130 -9.91 6.47 -5.16
C VAL A 130 -11.42 6.62 -5.14
N MET A 131 -11.96 7.14 -4.04
CA MET A 131 -13.38 7.40 -3.89
C MET A 131 -13.62 8.90 -3.96
N PRO A 132 -14.15 9.45 -5.06
CA PRO A 132 -14.39 10.88 -5.20
C PRO A 132 -15.30 11.42 -4.09
N GLY A 133 -14.94 12.57 -3.51
CA GLY A 133 -15.78 13.26 -2.52
C GLY A 133 -16.90 14.07 -3.18
N THR A 134 -16.62 14.59 -4.38
CA THR A 134 -17.60 15.20 -5.27
C THR A 134 -17.18 15.02 -6.73
N ARG A 135 -18.04 15.41 -7.67
CA ARG A 135 -17.77 15.31 -9.10
C ARG A 135 -17.12 16.59 -9.62
N VAL A 136 -15.79 16.58 -9.73
CA VAL A 136 -15.00 17.65 -10.35
C VAL A 136 -14.39 17.10 -11.64
N GLU A 137 -14.88 17.53 -12.79
CA GLU A 137 -14.47 16.98 -14.10
C GLU A 137 -12.95 17.13 -14.36
N ALA A 138 -12.32 18.20 -13.86
CA ALA A 138 -10.88 18.39 -13.99
C ALA A 138 -10.07 17.33 -13.20
N ASP A 139 -10.53 16.97 -12.00
CA ASP A 139 -9.88 15.96 -11.17
C ASP A 139 -10.05 14.57 -11.81
N LEU A 140 -11.22 14.28 -12.37
CA LEU A 140 -11.49 13.03 -13.10
C LEU A 140 -10.62 12.90 -14.34
N ALA A 141 -10.50 13.96 -15.14
CA ALA A 141 -9.63 13.99 -16.32
C ALA A 141 -8.15 13.79 -15.93
N GLN A 142 -7.73 14.37 -14.80
CA GLN A 142 -6.37 14.17 -14.29
C GLN A 142 -6.14 12.73 -13.82
N LEU A 143 -7.09 12.13 -13.09
CA LEU A 143 -7.01 10.73 -12.67
C LEU A 143 -6.97 9.77 -13.86
N GLU A 144 -7.78 10.04 -14.90
CA GLU A 144 -7.76 9.28 -16.14
C GLU A 144 -6.39 9.41 -16.81
N ALA A 145 -5.90 10.63 -17.05
CA ALA A 145 -4.60 10.86 -17.70
C ALA A 145 -3.44 10.18 -16.96
N VAL A 146 -3.42 10.21 -15.62
CA VAL A 146 -2.39 9.52 -14.82
C VAL A 146 -2.51 8.00 -14.96
N THR A 147 -3.74 7.47 -14.98
CA THR A 147 -3.99 6.04 -15.17
C THR A 147 -3.54 5.59 -16.56
N GLU A 148 -3.94 6.30 -17.61
CA GLU A 148 -3.51 6.01 -18.99
C GLU A 148 -1.99 5.99 -19.12
N ALA A 149 -1.34 7.06 -18.68
CA ALA A 149 0.11 7.21 -18.83
C ALA A 149 0.88 6.10 -18.12
N HIS A 150 0.40 5.65 -16.95
CA HIS A 150 1.02 4.55 -16.23
C HIS A 150 0.89 3.22 -17.00
N PHE A 151 -0.30 2.89 -17.48
CA PHE A 151 -0.55 1.64 -18.19
C PHE A 151 0.15 1.60 -19.57
N ASP A 152 0.14 2.72 -20.29
CA ASP A 152 0.83 2.87 -21.57
C ASP A 152 2.34 2.66 -21.43
N ALA A 153 2.97 3.23 -20.39
CA ALA A 153 4.40 3.07 -20.13
C ALA A 153 4.81 1.61 -19.87
N HIS A 154 3.85 0.75 -19.50
CA HIS A 154 4.07 -0.68 -19.25
C HIS A 154 3.45 -1.59 -20.33
N GLY A 155 2.87 -1.02 -21.38
CA GLY A 155 2.18 -1.78 -22.45
C GLY A 155 1.02 -2.62 -21.92
N LYS A 156 0.24 -2.09 -20.97
CA LYS A 156 -0.90 -2.76 -20.33
C LYS A 156 -2.22 -2.05 -20.65
N ASP A 157 -3.34 -2.78 -20.56
CA ASP A 157 -4.68 -2.22 -20.76
C ASP A 157 -5.21 -1.53 -19.48
N PRO A 158 -5.50 -0.21 -19.51
CA PRO A 158 -6.01 0.52 -18.36
C PRO A 158 -7.51 0.30 -18.11
N SER A 159 -8.25 -0.36 -19.00
CA SER A 159 -9.72 -0.39 -18.99
C SER A 159 -10.33 -0.81 -17.65
N LEU A 160 -9.72 -1.75 -16.93
CA LEU A 160 -10.18 -2.15 -15.60
C LEU A 160 -10.04 -0.99 -14.60
N TYR A 161 -8.85 -0.41 -14.49
CA TYR A 161 -8.56 0.63 -13.50
C TYR A 161 -9.24 1.96 -13.84
N ARG A 162 -9.40 2.28 -15.13
CA ARG A 162 -10.22 3.43 -15.57
C ARG A 162 -11.64 3.32 -15.01
N ARG A 163 -12.28 2.16 -15.17
CA ARG A 163 -13.64 1.91 -14.62
C ARG A 163 -13.70 1.92 -13.11
N LEU A 164 -12.62 1.58 -12.41
CA LEU A 164 -12.61 1.45 -10.95
C LEU A 164 -12.26 2.76 -10.23
N VAL A 165 -11.33 3.54 -10.78
CA VAL A 165 -10.70 4.69 -10.15
C VAL A 165 -11.25 6.02 -10.67
N CYS A 166 -11.65 6.09 -11.95
CA CYS A 166 -12.10 7.32 -12.61
C CYS A 166 -13.63 7.35 -12.71
N LYS A 167 -14.33 7.42 -11.56
CA LYS A 167 -15.80 7.36 -11.48
C LYS A 167 -16.44 8.71 -11.14
#